data_AF-A0A533HY64-F1
#
_entry.id   AF-A0A533HY64-F1
#
_cell.length_a   1.000
_cell.length_b   1.000
_cell.length_c   1.000
_cell.angle_alpha   90.00
_cell.angle_beta   90.00
_cell.angle_gamma   90.00
#
_symmetry.space_group_name_H-M   'P 1'
#
loop_
_entity.id
_entity.type
_entity.pdbx_description
1 polymer ?
#
loop_
_entity_poly.entity_id
_entity_poly.type
_entity_poly.pdbx_seq_one_letter_code
_entity_poly.pdbx_strand_id
1 'polypeptide(L)'
;MTDILFINPLGWDRYIWARVLENMPDQTFDFIEFTEESFKSISKKEIEQVLLNKMTRVRRGGYIITASYGTVVLLNGLEIFSEYLDGVNLIIIEGLEPIPPESVLKTYFEPEIKFTSKEEYLSKTLSVEEMKDEFLVELILRKLRKEGSEYMVRPNSQTEYDYLSLYAGVDNLELLKRSRNVFNKLTVFSYFKLIGMNYTQIEESDHLLMVTKPKMILDILLGK
;
A
#
# COMPACT_ATOMS: atom_id res chain seq x y z
N MET A 1 -2.41 -10.45 19.93
CA MET A 1 -3.31 -9.66 19.07
C MET A 1 -2.48 -8.54 18.48
N THR A 2 -2.78 -8.11 17.26
CA THR A 2 -2.04 -7.09 16.51
C THR A 2 -2.60 -5.71 16.84
N ASP A 3 -1.72 -4.76 17.13
CA ASP A 3 -2.10 -3.37 17.42
C ASP A 3 -2.30 -2.58 16.14
N ILE A 4 -1.43 -2.78 15.15
CA ILE A 4 -1.51 -2.14 13.83
C ILE A 4 -1.23 -3.17 12.73
N LEU A 5 -2.19 -3.32 11.82
CA LEU A 5 -2.05 -4.09 10.57
C LEU A 5 -1.77 -3.12 9.42
N PHE A 6 -0.63 -3.28 8.77
CA PHE A 6 -0.29 -2.55 7.56
C PHE A 6 -0.64 -3.37 6.31
N ILE A 7 -1.31 -2.74 5.35
CA ILE A 7 -1.62 -3.32 4.04
C ILE A 7 -0.88 -2.46 3.01
N ASN A 8 0.21 -3.01 2.50
CA ASN A 8 1.19 -2.23 1.77
C ASN A 8 0.70 -1.83 0.36
N PRO A 9 1.29 -0.78 -0.22
CA PRO A 9 1.20 -0.56 -1.65
C PRO A 9 1.85 -1.72 -2.42
N LEU A 10 1.46 -1.86 -3.69
CA LEU A 10 2.00 -2.86 -4.60
C LEU A 10 3.52 -2.72 -4.73
N GLY A 11 4.24 -3.84 -4.56
CA GLY A 11 5.69 -3.90 -4.71
C GLY A 11 6.52 -3.36 -3.56
N TRP A 12 5.91 -3.07 -2.41
CA TRP A 12 6.62 -2.60 -1.22
C TRP A 12 6.54 -3.60 -0.06
N ASP A 13 7.69 -3.89 0.54
CA ASP A 13 7.80 -4.67 1.77
C ASP A 13 7.62 -3.76 3.00
N ARG A 14 7.57 -4.36 4.19
CA ARG A 14 7.45 -3.65 5.48
C ARG A 14 8.45 -2.50 5.70
N TYR A 15 9.59 -2.47 5.00
CA TYR A 15 10.62 -1.46 5.19
C TYR A 15 10.14 -0.05 4.87
N ILE A 16 9.12 0.08 4.01
CA ILE A 16 8.47 1.36 3.71
C ILE A 16 7.92 2.07 4.97
N TRP A 17 7.64 1.31 6.03
CA TRP A 17 7.13 1.84 7.30
C TRP A 17 8.22 2.15 8.33
N ALA A 18 9.50 1.93 8.05
CA ALA A 18 10.58 2.01 9.04
C ALA A 18 10.55 3.32 9.87
N ARG A 19 10.43 4.47 9.21
CA ARG A 19 10.36 5.80 9.85
C ARG A 19 9.16 5.95 10.81
N VAL A 20 8.07 5.24 10.55
CA VAL A 20 6.88 5.20 11.42
C VAL A 20 7.12 4.23 12.59
N LEU A 21 7.64 3.03 12.31
CA LEU A 21 7.82 1.98 13.30
C LEU A 21 8.86 2.32 14.39
N GLU A 22 9.93 3.02 14.03
CA GLU A 22 10.98 3.47 14.96
C GLU A 22 10.43 4.29 16.15
N ASN A 23 9.26 4.93 15.96
CA ASN A 23 8.63 5.76 16.98
C ASN A 23 7.58 5.00 17.82
N MET A 24 7.41 3.69 17.61
CA MET A 24 6.39 2.86 18.27
C MET A 24 6.93 1.48 18.70
N PRO A 25 8.04 1.41 19.47
CA PRO A 25 8.70 0.13 19.79
C PRO A 25 7.85 -0.84 20.61
N ASP A 26 6.86 -0.34 21.35
CA ASP A 26 6.01 -1.13 22.26
C ASP A 26 4.71 -1.63 21.62
N GLN A 27 4.52 -1.45 20.31
CA GLN A 27 3.36 -1.95 19.58
C GLN A 27 3.67 -3.24 18.83
N THR A 28 2.64 -4.07 18.66
CA THR A 28 2.68 -5.27 17.83
C THR A 28 2.17 -4.97 16.43
N PHE A 29 2.98 -5.32 15.44
CA PHE A 29 2.72 -5.03 14.03
C PHE A 29 2.52 -6.31 13.22
N ASP A 30 1.65 -6.25 12.22
CA ASP A 30 1.57 -7.26 11.18
C ASP A 30 1.43 -6.59 9.81
N PHE A 31 1.78 -7.33 8.75
CA PHE A 31 1.90 -6.80 7.39
C PHE A 31 1.22 -7.73 6.39
N ILE A 32 0.59 -7.12 5.39
CA ILE A 32 0.22 -7.75 4.13
C ILE A 32 1.02 -7.03 3.05
N GLU A 33 1.88 -7.79 2.38
CA GLU A 33 2.77 -7.29 1.34
C GLU A 33 2.29 -7.80 -0.03
N PHE A 34 2.61 -7.07 -1.09
CA PHE A 34 2.29 -7.44 -2.47
C PHE A 34 3.55 -7.39 -3.33
N THR A 35 4.55 -8.16 -2.91
CA THR A 35 5.79 -8.40 -3.66
C THR A 35 5.64 -9.65 -4.53
N GLU A 36 6.65 -9.97 -5.35
CA GLU A 36 6.65 -11.22 -6.13
C GLU A 36 6.59 -12.47 -5.27
N GLU A 37 7.09 -12.41 -4.03
CA GLU A 37 7.19 -13.55 -3.12
C GLU A 37 6.01 -13.62 -2.14
N SER A 38 5.08 -12.67 -2.20
CA SER A 38 4.03 -12.51 -1.18
C SER A 38 2.93 -13.58 -1.25
N PHE A 39 2.66 -14.14 -2.44
CA PHE A 39 1.63 -15.16 -2.65
C PHE A 39 2.16 -16.28 -3.54
N LYS A 40 1.71 -17.52 -3.29
CA LYS A 40 2.07 -18.65 -4.16
C LYS A 40 1.41 -18.52 -5.52
N SER A 41 0.20 -17.97 -5.54
CA SER A 41 -0.53 -17.62 -6.76
C SER A 41 -1.23 -16.28 -6.57
N ILE A 42 -1.10 -15.39 -7.56
CA ILE A 42 -1.82 -14.12 -7.56
C ILE A 42 -3.28 -14.41 -7.90
N SER A 43 -4.11 -14.49 -6.87
CA SER A 43 -5.54 -14.75 -7.00
C SER A 43 -6.32 -14.07 -5.89
N LYS A 44 -7.56 -13.64 -6.18
CA LYS A 44 -8.46 -13.07 -5.17
C LYS A 44 -8.62 -13.98 -3.96
N LYS A 45 -8.85 -15.27 -4.20
CA LYS A 45 -9.05 -16.25 -3.14
C LYS A 45 -7.87 -16.33 -2.17
N GLU A 46 -6.64 -16.36 -2.67
CA GLU A 46 -5.45 -16.43 -1.80
C GLU A 46 -5.27 -15.13 -1.01
N ILE A 47 -5.46 -13.99 -1.67
CA ILE A 47 -5.38 -12.65 -1.05
C ILE A 47 -6.46 -12.48 0.03
N GLU A 48 -7.71 -12.82 -0.26
CA GLU A 48 -8.86 -12.76 0.66
C GLU A 48 -8.64 -13.67 1.88
N GLN A 49 -8.08 -14.85 1.68
CA GLN A 49 -7.77 -15.75 2.79
C GLN A 49 -6.68 -15.18 3.71
N VAL A 50 -5.66 -14.54 3.14
CA VAL A 50 -4.61 -13.85 3.92
C VAL A 50 -5.21 -12.65 4.66
N LEU A 51 -6.03 -11.83 4.00
CA LEU A 51 -6.75 -10.72 4.63
C LEU A 51 -7.55 -11.23 5.83
N LEU A 52 -8.45 -12.19 5.64
CA LEU A 52 -9.28 -12.74 6.72
C LEU A 52 -8.44 -13.21 7.92
N ASN A 53 -7.36 -13.96 7.65
CA ASN A 53 -6.46 -14.46 8.70
C ASN A 53 -5.77 -13.35 9.51
N LYS A 54 -5.53 -12.19 8.88
CA LYS A 54 -4.87 -11.03 9.50
C LYS A 54 -5.88 -10.12 10.20
N MET A 55 -7.03 -9.86 9.57
CA MET A 55 -8.10 -9.01 10.11
C MET A 55 -8.63 -9.53 11.44
N THR A 56 -8.83 -10.84 11.55
CA THR A 56 -9.31 -11.52 12.77
C THR A 56 -8.36 -11.37 13.97
N ARG A 57 -7.13 -10.88 13.77
CA ARG A 57 -6.12 -10.71 14.82
C ARG A 57 -5.95 -9.27 15.28
N VAL A 58 -6.53 -8.31 14.56
CA VAL A 58 -6.48 -6.89 14.93
C VAL A 58 -7.33 -6.67 16.16
N ARG A 59 -6.75 -6.07 17.21
CA ARG A 59 -7.50 -5.82 18.46
C ARG A 59 -8.54 -4.72 18.26
N ARG A 60 -9.61 -4.76 19.07
CA ARG A 60 -10.51 -3.62 19.24
C ARG A 60 -9.72 -2.38 19.67
N GLY A 61 -9.96 -1.24 19.03
CA GLY A 61 -9.19 0.00 19.20
C GLY A 61 -7.83 0.02 18.49
N GLY A 62 -7.42 -1.09 17.86
CA GLY A 62 -6.26 -1.15 16.97
C GLY A 62 -6.52 -0.45 15.63
N TYR A 63 -5.50 -0.45 14.78
CA TYR A 63 -5.52 0.23 13.48
C TYR A 63 -5.28 -0.74 12.34
N ILE A 64 -5.99 -0.53 11.24
CA ILE A 64 -5.61 -0.97 9.91
C ILE A 64 -5.12 0.27 9.18
N ILE A 65 -3.93 0.20 8.59
CA ILE A 65 -3.37 1.26 7.77
C ILE A 65 -3.14 0.67 6.39
N THR A 66 -3.78 1.27 5.39
CA THR A 66 -3.72 0.79 4.03
C THR A 66 -3.30 1.90 3.08
N ALA A 67 -2.56 1.54 2.04
CA ALA A 67 -2.04 2.52 1.10
C ALA A 67 -2.09 2.05 -0.37
N SER A 68 -2.54 2.93 -1.27
CA SER A 68 -2.61 2.71 -2.73
C SER A 68 -3.27 1.36 -3.06
N TYR A 69 -2.58 0.43 -3.72
CA TYR A 69 -3.10 -0.90 -4.06
C TYR A 69 -3.60 -1.69 -2.83
N GLY A 70 -2.99 -1.52 -1.66
CA GLY A 70 -3.49 -2.13 -0.44
C GLY A 70 -4.92 -1.69 -0.12
N THR A 71 -5.28 -0.44 -0.44
CA THR A 71 -6.62 0.11 -0.24
C THR A 71 -7.63 -0.63 -1.11
N VAL A 72 -7.30 -0.80 -2.39
CA VAL A 72 -8.12 -1.58 -3.34
C VAL A 72 -8.42 -2.96 -2.77
N VAL A 73 -7.37 -3.67 -2.36
CA VAL A 73 -7.46 -5.04 -1.86
C VAL A 73 -8.32 -5.13 -0.61
N LEU A 74 -8.11 -4.21 0.35
CA LEU A 74 -8.93 -4.11 1.56
C LEU A 74 -10.40 -3.94 1.21
N LEU A 75 -10.73 -2.91 0.43
CA LEU A 75 -12.12 -2.51 0.17
C LEU A 75 -12.90 -3.59 -0.58
N ASN A 76 -12.25 -4.30 -1.49
CA ASN A 76 -12.88 -5.40 -2.22
C ASN A 76 -13.09 -6.65 -1.35
N GLY A 77 -12.28 -6.85 -0.31
CA GLY A 77 -12.43 -7.97 0.61
C GLY A 77 -13.41 -7.72 1.77
N LEU A 78 -13.84 -6.47 2.00
CA LEU A 78 -14.53 -6.08 3.24
C LEU A 78 -15.79 -6.88 3.55
N GLU A 79 -16.56 -7.26 2.52
CA GLU A 79 -17.78 -8.06 2.72
C GLU A 79 -17.50 -9.40 3.43
N ILE A 80 -16.28 -9.95 3.27
CA ILE A 80 -15.88 -11.25 3.82
C ILE A 80 -15.52 -11.17 5.30
N PHE A 81 -14.96 -10.06 5.77
CA PHE A 81 -14.39 -9.94 7.11
C PHE A 81 -14.93 -8.76 7.93
N SER A 82 -15.97 -8.08 7.45
CA SER A 82 -16.57 -6.92 8.13
C SER A 82 -16.99 -7.17 9.58
N GLU A 83 -17.46 -8.38 9.91
CA GLU A 83 -17.87 -8.75 11.27
C GLU A 83 -16.71 -8.74 12.30
N TYR A 84 -15.47 -8.88 11.84
CA TYR A 84 -14.27 -8.90 12.69
C TYR A 84 -13.67 -7.50 12.92
N LEU A 85 -14.23 -6.47 12.28
CA LEU A 85 -13.70 -5.12 12.29
C LEU A 85 -14.41 -4.19 13.27
N ASP A 86 -15.37 -4.69 14.05
CA ASP A 86 -16.05 -3.91 15.09
C ASP A 86 -15.03 -3.29 16.06
N GLY A 87 -15.10 -1.96 16.18
CA GLY A 87 -14.20 -1.21 17.05
C GLY A 87 -12.77 -1.02 16.51
N VAL A 88 -12.45 -1.46 15.29
CA VAL A 88 -11.14 -1.24 14.63
C VAL A 88 -11.14 0.12 13.92
N ASN A 89 -10.02 0.83 13.97
CA ASN A 89 -9.82 2.10 13.27
C ASN A 89 -9.16 1.86 11.90
N LEU A 90 -9.49 2.68 10.90
CA LEU A 90 -8.92 2.62 9.55
C LEU A 90 -8.24 3.95 9.18
N ILE A 91 -7.02 3.85 8.67
CA ILE A 91 -6.31 4.92 7.98
C ILE A 91 -6.09 4.50 6.52
N ILE A 92 -6.54 5.32 5.58
CA ILE A 92 -6.34 5.15 4.13
C ILE A 92 -5.37 6.21 3.64
N ILE A 93 -4.40 5.79 2.84
CA ILE A 93 -3.43 6.67 2.15
C ILE A 93 -3.52 6.35 0.65
N GLU A 94 -4.26 7.14 -0.12
CA GLU A 94 -4.53 6.88 -1.55
C GLU A 94 -5.20 5.52 -1.85
N GLY A 95 -5.43 5.26 -3.15
CA GLY A 95 -6.03 4.01 -3.65
C GLY A 95 -7.55 4.04 -3.68
N LEU A 96 -8.14 5.23 -3.78
CA LEU A 96 -9.58 5.45 -3.92
C LEU A 96 -9.98 5.76 -5.36
N GLU A 97 -9.02 5.91 -6.25
CA GLU A 97 -9.19 6.02 -7.69
C GLU A 97 -9.87 4.75 -8.23
N PRO A 98 -10.75 4.88 -9.24
CA PRO A 98 -11.29 3.72 -9.91
C PRO A 98 -10.18 2.98 -10.67
N ILE A 99 -10.20 1.66 -10.62
CA ILE A 99 -9.28 0.85 -11.42
C ILE A 99 -9.82 0.77 -12.85
N PRO A 100 -9.02 1.08 -13.87
CA PRO A 100 -9.44 0.96 -15.26
C PRO A 100 -9.98 -0.44 -15.59
N PRO A 101 -10.90 -0.57 -16.56
CA PRO A 101 -11.28 -1.86 -17.11
C PRO A 101 -10.06 -2.58 -17.69
N GLU A 102 -10.07 -3.91 -17.70
CA GLU A 102 -8.93 -4.74 -18.10
C GLU A 102 -8.42 -4.42 -19.52
N SER A 103 -9.34 -4.06 -20.43
CA SER A 103 -9.03 -3.64 -21.80
C SER A 103 -8.16 -2.38 -21.89
N VAL A 104 -8.27 -1.48 -20.91
CA VAL A 104 -7.45 -0.26 -20.80
C VAL A 104 -6.25 -0.52 -19.90
N LEU A 105 -6.40 -1.34 -18.86
CA LEU A 105 -5.36 -1.60 -17.88
C LEU A 105 -4.05 -2.06 -18.54
N LYS A 106 -4.12 -2.94 -19.55
CA LYS A 106 -2.94 -3.46 -20.25
C LYS A 106 -2.10 -2.37 -20.94
N THR A 107 -2.69 -1.21 -21.26
CA THR A 107 -1.95 -0.13 -21.92
C THR A 107 -1.08 0.69 -20.98
N TYR A 108 -1.21 0.52 -19.66
CA TYR A 108 -0.41 1.22 -18.65
C TYR A 108 0.93 0.52 -18.35
N PHE A 109 1.11 -0.73 -18.77
CA PHE A 109 2.30 -1.50 -18.44
C PHE A 109 3.31 -1.45 -19.57
N GLU A 110 4.45 -0.83 -19.29
CA GLU A 110 5.59 -0.81 -20.19
C GLU A 110 6.39 -2.12 -20.11
N PRO A 111 7.12 -2.49 -21.18
CA PRO A 111 8.06 -3.60 -21.15
C PRO A 111 9.07 -3.46 -20.01
N GLU A 112 9.50 -4.60 -19.46
CA GLU A 112 10.46 -4.64 -18.36
C GLU A 112 11.79 -3.96 -18.75
N ILE A 113 12.19 -2.97 -17.95
CA ILE A 113 13.43 -2.21 -18.15
C ILE A 113 14.57 -2.88 -17.38
N LYS A 114 15.69 -3.09 -18.08
CA LYS A 114 16.91 -3.66 -17.53
C LYS A 114 17.95 -2.57 -17.29
N PHE A 115 18.66 -2.67 -16.18
CA PHE A 115 19.72 -1.76 -15.79
C PHE A 115 21.05 -2.51 -15.71
N THR A 116 22.12 -1.88 -16.17
CA THR A 116 23.48 -2.45 -16.12
C THR A 116 24.12 -2.32 -14.74
N SER A 117 23.64 -1.39 -13.92
CA SER A 117 24.17 -1.09 -12.59
C SER A 117 23.10 -0.49 -11.66
N LYS A 118 23.39 -0.47 -10.35
CA LYS A 118 22.53 0.18 -9.35
C LYS A 118 22.53 1.70 -9.53
N GLU A 119 23.68 2.25 -9.90
CA GLU A 119 23.90 3.67 -10.13
C GLU A 119 23.07 4.16 -11.34
N GLU A 120 23.03 3.37 -12.42
CA GLU A 120 22.16 3.66 -13.57
C GLU A 120 20.69 3.71 -13.14
N TYR A 121 20.23 2.70 -12.40
CA TYR A 121 18.86 2.63 -11.89
C TYR A 121 18.52 3.87 -11.04
N LEU A 122 19.36 4.21 -10.06
CA LEU A 122 19.15 5.35 -9.18
C LEU A 122 19.10 6.67 -9.95
N SER A 123 20.03 6.89 -10.88
CA SER A 123 20.09 8.13 -11.68
C SER A 123 18.88 8.35 -12.60
N LYS A 124 18.19 7.26 -12.97
CA LYS A 124 16.95 7.29 -13.76
C LYS A 124 15.69 7.39 -12.91
N THR A 125 15.77 7.04 -11.62
CA THR A 125 14.61 6.95 -10.72
C THR A 125 14.50 8.16 -9.79
N LEU A 126 15.63 8.69 -9.34
CA LEU A 126 15.70 9.75 -8.33
C LEU A 126 16.36 11.00 -8.90
N SER A 127 15.86 12.16 -8.48
CA SER A 127 16.54 13.43 -8.69
C SER A 127 17.84 13.53 -7.88
N VAL A 128 18.68 14.51 -8.22
CA VAL A 128 19.94 14.78 -7.51
C VAL A 128 19.73 15.10 -6.03
N GLU A 129 18.60 15.72 -5.68
CA GLU A 129 18.28 16.01 -4.27
C GLU A 129 17.80 14.77 -3.53
N GLU A 130 16.93 13.96 -4.15
CA GLU A 130 16.44 12.70 -3.57
C GLU A 130 17.56 11.68 -3.34
N MET A 131 18.58 11.66 -4.20
CA MET A 131 19.77 10.81 -4.00
C MET A 131 20.57 11.14 -2.74
N LYS A 132 20.34 12.29 -2.08
CA LYS A 132 20.97 12.63 -0.81
C LYS A 132 20.26 12.02 0.40
N ASP A 133 19.03 11.55 0.24
CA ASP A 133 18.30 10.84 1.28
C ASP A 133 18.71 9.36 1.26
N GLU A 134 19.64 8.98 2.14
CA GLU A 134 20.17 7.61 2.24
C GLU A 134 19.07 6.56 2.46
N PHE A 135 18.04 6.91 3.23
CA PHE A 135 16.91 6.01 3.46
C PHE A 135 16.10 5.80 2.17
N LEU A 136 15.83 6.87 1.43
CA LEU A 136 15.13 6.77 0.15
C LEU A 136 15.93 5.94 -0.87
N VAL A 137 17.25 6.15 -0.94
CA VAL A 137 18.14 5.36 -1.79
C VAL A 137 18.09 3.88 -1.41
N GLU A 138 18.21 3.56 -0.12
CA GLU A 138 18.12 2.18 0.34
C GLU A 138 16.76 1.56 -0.01
N LEU A 139 15.68 2.27 0.31
CA LEU A 139 14.31 1.86 0.07
C LEU A 139 14.08 1.51 -1.42
N ILE A 140 14.54 2.36 -2.33
CA ILE A 140 14.42 2.16 -3.78
C ILE A 140 15.27 0.99 -4.26
N LEU A 141 16.51 0.85 -3.76
CA LEU A 141 17.39 -0.26 -4.13
C LEU A 141 16.85 -1.63 -3.71
N ARG A 142 15.98 -1.72 -2.69
CA ARG A 142 15.35 -2.99 -2.28
C ARG A 142 14.44 -3.57 -3.36
N LYS A 143 13.88 -2.74 -4.25
CA LYS A 143 13.08 -3.18 -5.40
C LYS A 143 13.95 -3.81 -6.49
N LEU A 144 15.26 -3.59 -6.47
CA LEU A 144 16.15 -4.07 -7.52
C LEU A 144 16.65 -5.49 -7.22
N ARG A 145 16.53 -6.39 -8.20
CA ARG A 145 17.08 -7.75 -8.15
C ARG A 145 18.13 -7.92 -9.24
N LYS A 146 19.23 -8.61 -8.91
CA LYS A 146 20.28 -8.93 -9.86
C LYS A 146 19.96 -10.23 -10.58
N GLU A 147 19.95 -10.21 -11.90
CA GLU A 147 19.68 -11.37 -12.75
C GLU A 147 20.77 -11.49 -13.82
N GLY A 148 21.66 -12.46 -13.61
CA GLY A 148 22.88 -12.58 -14.41
C GLY A 148 23.76 -11.33 -14.28
N SER A 149 23.99 -10.63 -15.40
CA SER A 149 24.76 -9.39 -15.48
C SER A 149 23.92 -8.12 -15.35
N GLU A 150 22.60 -8.24 -15.27
CA GLU A 150 21.67 -7.10 -15.28
C GLU A 150 20.93 -6.98 -13.95
N TYR A 151 20.26 -5.84 -13.77
CA TYR A 151 19.40 -5.54 -12.65
C TYR A 151 17.99 -5.21 -13.16
N MET A 152 16.97 -5.72 -12.47
CA MET A 152 15.57 -5.51 -12.82
C MET A 152 14.75 -5.15 -11.59
N VAL A 153 13.71 -4.32 -11.81
CA VAL A 153 12.79 -3.88 -10.76
C VAL A 153 11.76 -4.97 -10.53
N ARG A 154 11.57 -5.36 -9.27
CA ARG A 154 10.57 -6.31 -8.81
C ARG A 154 9.56 -5.60 -7.88
N PRO A 155 8.25 -5.91 -7.97
CA PRO A 155 7.61 -6.78 -8.97
C PRO A 155 7.74 -6.23 -10.40
N ASN A 156 7.78 -7.12 -11.39
CA ASN A 156 7.79 -6.72 -12.79
C ASN A 156 6.41 -6.25 -13.28
N SER A 157 6.39 -5.62 -14.45
CA SER A 157 5.17 -5.12 -15.07
C SER A 157 4.08 -6.19 -15.24
N GLN A 158 4.45 -7.45 -15.51
CA GLN A 158 3.47 -8.54 -15.63
C GLN A 158 2.83 -8.87 -14.28
N THR A 159 3.63 -8.95 -13.23
CA THR A 159 3.17 -9.19 -11.86
C THR A 159 2.29 -8.04 -11.38
N GLU A 160 2.70 -6.80 -11.64
CA GLU A 160 1.89 -5.63 -11.30
C GLU A 160 0.54 -5.63 -12.05
N TYR A 161 0.56 -6.00 -13.33
CA TYR A 161 -0.66 -6.19 -14.13
C TYR A 161 -1.54 -7.30 -13.56
N ASP A 162 -0.97 -8.45 -13.19
CA ASP A 162 -1.73 -9.59 -12.66
C ASP A 162 -2.46 -9.20 -11.36
N TYR A 163 -1.79 -8.48 -10.46
CA TYR A 163 -2.39 -7.94 -9.23
C TYR A 163 -3.52 -6.95 -9.52
N LEU A 164 -3.29 -5.97 -10.40
CA LEU A 164 -4.28 -4.93 -10.70
C LEU A 164 -5.48 -5.49 -11.48
N SER A 165 -5.26 -6.47 -12.35
CA SER A 165 -6.30 -7.09 -13.18
C SER A 165 -7.36 -7.83 -12.36
N LEU A 166 -7.01 -8.34 -11.17
CA LEU A 166 -7.99 -8.90 -10.25
C LEU A 166 -9.12 -7.91 -9.93
N TYR A 167 -8.81 -6.61 -9.86
CA TYR A 167 -9.74 -5.58 -9.42
C TYR A 167 -10.08 -4.58 -10.54
N ALA A 168 -9.91 -4.99 -11.81
CA ALA A 168 -10.22 -4.16 -12.96
C ALA A 168 -11.70 -3.71 -12.97
N GLY A 169 -11.93 -2.42 -13.26
CA GLY A 169 -13.27 -1.83 -13.34
C GLY A 169 -13.93 -1.52 -12.00
N VAL A 170 -13.22 -1.65 -10.87
CA VAL A 170 -13.76 -1.38 -9.54
C VAL A 170 -13.68 0.11 -9.19
N ASP A 171 -14.76 0.65 -8.62
CA ASP A 171 -14.82 1.99 -8.02
C ASP A 171 -14.58 1.90 -6.50
N ASN A 172 -13.35 2.17 -6.09
CA ASN A 172 -12.92 2.05 -4.70
C ASN A 172 -13.57 3.10 -3.79
N LEU A 173 -13.79 4.32 -4.28
CA LEU A 173 -14.46 5.37 -3.50
C LEU A 173 -15.90 4.99 -3.17
N GLU A 174 -16.62 4.39 -4.11
CA GLU A 174 -17.98 3.92 -3.89
C GLU A 174 -18.03 2.73 -2.90
N LEU A 175 -17.06 1.81 -2.97
CA LEU A 175 -16.93 0.73 -1.98
C LEU A 175 -16.70 1.27 -0.57
N LEU A 176 -15.80 2.27 -0.41
CA LEU A 176 -15.56 2.89 0.88
C LEU A 176 -16.81 3.61 1.42
N LYS A 177 -17.56 4.32 0.56
CA LYS A 177 -18.80 5.01 0.98
C LYS A 177 -19.81 4.04 1.56
N ARG A 178 -19.96 2.84 0.98
CA ARG A 178 -20.88 1.79 1.45
C ARG A 178 -20.41 1.11 2.73
N SER A 179 -19.10 0.99 2.92
CA SER A 179 -18.50 0.19 3.99
C SER A 179 -17.92 1.01 5.15
N ARG A 180 -17.91 2.35 5.09
CA ARG A 180 -17.28 3.21 6.11
C ARG A 180 -17.75 2.95 7.55
N ASN A 181 -19.00 2.51 7.73
CA ASN A 181 -19.60 2.29 9.05
C ASN A 181 -19.09 0.99 9.72
N VAL A 182 -18.33 0.16 8.99
CA VAL A 182 -17.67 -1.04 9.54
C VAL A 182 -16.58 -0.65 10.55
N PHE A 183 -15.95 0.51 10.37
CA PHE A 183 -14.84 0.96 11.21
C PHE A 183 -15.29 1.95 12.27
N ASN A 184 -14.62 1.92 13.43
CA ASN A 184 -14.86 2.84 14.54
C ASN A 184 -14.46 4.28 14.20
N LYS A 185 -13.31 4.44 13.56
CA LYS A 185 -12.80 5.73 13.08
C LYS A 185 -12.19 5.53 11.70
N LEU A 186 -12.51 6.44 10.79
CA LEU A 186 -11.92 6.50 9.45
C LEU A 186 -11.10 7.78 9.31
N THR A 187 -9.86 7.66 8.86
CA THR A 187 -9.03 8.78 8.42
C THR A 187 -8.55 8.52 7.00
N VAL A 188 -8.63 9.53 6.14
CA VAL A 188 -8.29 9.40 4.71
C VAL A 188 -7.30 10.50 4.34
N PHE A 189 -6.20 10.11 3.72
CA PHE A 189 -5.26 10.97 3.04
C PHE A 189 -5.39 10.77 1.53
N SER A 190 -5.53 11.86 0.78
CA SER A 190 -5.76 11.82 -0.67
C SER A 190 -5.16 13.06 -1.36
N TYR A 191 -4.45 12.86 -2.47
CA TYR A 191 -3.90 13.93 -3.31
C TYR A 191 -4.95 14.48 -4.27
N PHE A 192 -6.01 13.73 -4.54
CA PHE A 192 -7.14 14.21 -5.34
C PHE A 192 -8.36 14.52 -4.46
N LYS A 193 -9.24 15.37 -4.99
CA LYS A 193 -10.41 15.83 -4.26
C LYS A 193 -11.47 14.75 -4.13
N LEU A 194 -11.83 14.40 -2.90
CA LEU A 194 -12.91 13.44 -2.62
C LEU A 194 -14.25 14.15 -2.42
N ILE A 195 -15.23 13.80 -3.25
CA ILE A 195 -16.59 14.35 -3.16
C ILE A 195 -17.43 13.49 -2.21
N GLY A 196 -18.01 14.13 -1.19
CA GLY A 196 -18.91 13.49 -0.24
C GLY A 196 -18.21 12.73 0.89
N MET A 197 -16.93 13.05 1.15
CA MET A 197 -16.12 12.43 2.21
C MET A 197 -15.15 13.44 2.79
N ASN A 198 -14.92 13.37 4.10
CA ASN A 198 -13.87 14.14 4.75
C ASN A 198 -12.53 13.46 4.55
N TYR A 199 -11.50 14.24 4.21
CA TYR A 199 -10.15 13.75 3.99
C TYR A 199 -9.14 14.86 4.26
N THR A 200 -7.91 14.45 4.55
CA THR A 200 -6.75 15.34 4.60
C THR A 200 -6.11 15.35 3.23
N GLN A 201 -6.08 16.53 2.60
CA GLN A 201 -5.41 16.74 1.32
C GLN A 201 -3.89 16.57 1.49
N ILE A 202 -3.28 15.76 0.63
CA ILE A 202 -1.81 15.63 0.51
C ILE A 202 -1.34 16.05 -0.89
N GLU A 203 -0.03 16.11 -1.12
CA GLU A 203 0.54 16.35 -2.45
C GLU A 203 0.71 15.02 -3.21
N GLU A 204 0.73 15.06 -4.54
CA GLU A 204 0.94 13.85 -5.37
C GLU A 204 2.30 13.19 -5.10
N SER A 205 3.32 14.01 -4.81
CA SER A 205 4.64 13.58 -4.34
C SER A 205 4.61 12.85 -3.00
N ASP A 206 3.52 12.96 -2.22
CA ASP A 206 3.34 12.34 -0.92
C ASP A 206 2.50 11.04 -0.96
N HIS A 207 2.26 10.44 -2.13
CA HIS A 207 1.48 9.19 -2.25
C HIS A 207 2.08 8.03 -1.40
N LEU A 208 3.39 8.07 -1.10
CA LEU A 208 4.03 7.25 -0.07
C LEU A 208 4.21 8.06 1.23
N LEU A 209 3.10 8.49 1.82
CA LEU A 209 3.07 9.41 2.98
C LEU A 209 3.89 8.89 4.18
N MET A 210 3.96 7.58 4.34
CA MET A 210 4.75 6.91 5.38
C MET A 210 6.26 7.11 5.24
N VAL A 211 6.73 7.47 4.04
CA VAL A 211 8.12 7.82 3.74
C VAL A 211 8.33 9.33 3.78
N THR A 212 7.46 10.08 3.11
CA THR A 212 7.65 11.52 2.88
C THR A 212 7.25 12.38 4.08
N LYS A 213 6.11 12.08 4.72
CA LYS A 213 5.57 12.83 5.86
C LYS A 213 5.07 11.89 6.98
N PRO A 214 5.94 11.01 7.53
CA PRO A 214 5.55 10.01 8.54
C PRO A 214 4.91 10.62 9.79
N LYS A 215 5.24 11.86 10.14
CA LYS A 215 4.64 12.58 11.28
C LYS A 215 3.11 12.69 11.17
N MET A 216 2.56 12.88 9.97
CA MET A 216 1.11 12.97 9.79
C MET A 216 0.39 11.68 10.22
N ILE A 217 1.04 10.53 10.04
CA ILE A 217 0.52 9.23 10.47
C ILE A 217 0.76 9.06 11.98
N LEU A 218 1.95 9.40 12.46
CA LEU A 218 2.33 9.29 13.87
C LEU A 218 1.44 10.13 14.79
N ASP A 219 1.07 11.35 14.39
CA ASP A 219 0.22 12.22 15.21
C ASP A 219 -1.15 11.56 15.44
N ILE A 220 -1.72 10.90 14.42
CA ILE A 220 -2.97 10.15 14.56
C ILE A 220 -2.80 8.94 15.49
N LEU A 221 -1.73 8.17 15.31
CA LEU A 221 -1.49 6.93 16.06
C LEU A 221 -1.15 7.20 17.53
N LEU A 222 -0.51 8.33 17.82
CA LEU A 222 -0.12 8.77 19.16
C LEU A 222 -1.16 9.68 19.83
N GLY A 223 -2.26 10.00 19.14
CA GLY A 223 -3.35 10.82 19.66
C GLY A 223 -2.97 12.29 19.90
N LYS A 224 -2.12 12.86 19.03
CA LYS A 224 -1.66 14.25 19.07
C LYS A 224 -2.46 15.15 18.15
#